data_AF-A0A353EDG1-F1
#
_entry.id   AF-A0A353EDG1-F1
#
_cell.length_a   1.000
_cell.length_b   1.000
_cell.length_c   1.000
_cell.angle_alpha   90.00
_cell.angle_beta   90.00
_cell.angle_gamma   90.00
#
_symmetry.space_group_name_H-M   'P 1'
#
loop_
_entity.id
_entity.type
_entity.pdbx_description
1 polymer ?
#
loop_
_entity_poly.entity_id
_entity_poly.type
_entity_poly.pdbx_seq_one_letter_code
_entity_poly.pdbx_strand_id
1 'polypeptide(L)'
;DVIRGEILNHAHISMANTLVVTMDDGHAAERLVEHAQKHWPDLHVLARAKDLNHAQKLITLGAHDVILETVEASLQISGIILKRLGIEERKIVSRIEQQRQEENRNEDNIASPKDCNPKPD
;
A
#
# COMPACT_ATOMS: atom_id res chain seq x y z
N ASP A 1 -8.39 19.50 6.98
CA ASP A 1 -7.22 19.08 6.19
C ASP A 1 -6.05 18.67 7.06
N VAL A 2 -5.71 17.38 6.99
CA VAL A 2 -4.53 16.75 7.64
C VAL A 2 -3.22 17.18 6.96
N ILE A 3 -3.32 17.86 5.81
CA ILE A 3 -2.19 18.38 5.00
C ILE A 3 -1.77 19.76 5.48
N ARG A 4 -1.42 19.89 6.75
CA ARG A 4 -0.59 21.01 7.18
C ARG A 4 0.72 20.40 7.61
N GLY A 5 1.80 20.71 6.90
CA GLY A 5 3.15 20.30 7.29
C GLY A 5 3.48 20.62 8.76
N GLU A 6 2.76 21.57 9.37
CA GLU A 6 2.75 21.82 10.81
C GLU A 6 2.41 20.59 11.67
N ILE A 7 1.43 19.77 11.28
CA ILE A 7 1.07 18.54 12.03
C ILE A 7 2.21 17.53 11.94
N LEU A 8 2.81 17.38 10.76
CA LEU A 8 3.93 16.47 10.54
C LEU A 8 5.18 16.94 11.29
N ASN A 9 5.43 18.26 11.30
CA ASN A 9 6.52 18.86 12.07
C ASN A 9 6.31 18.69 13.58
N HIS A 10 5.08 18.88 14.08
CA HIS A 10 4.74 18.61 15.48
C HIS A 10 4.87 17.12 15.83
N ALA A 11 4.66 16.24 14.85
CA ALA A 11 4.89 14.80 14.98
C ALA A 11 6.38 14.40 14.92
N HIS A 12 7.31 15.37 14.86
CA HIS A 12 8.75 15.13 14.75
C HIS A 12 9.12 14.20 13.59
N ILE A 13 8.44 14.36 12.45
CA ILE A 13 8.60 13.50 11.28
C ILE A 13 10.05 13.43 10.76
N SER A 14 10.86 14.46 10.99
CA SER A 14 12.28 14.47 10.65
C SER A 14 13.12 13.44 11.42
N MET A 15 12.59 12.91 12.53
CA MET A 15 13.21 11.84 13.33
C MET A 15 12.51 10.49 13.13
N ALA A 16 11.42 10.45 12.36
CA ALA A 16 10.65 9.23 12.15
C ALA A 16 11.36 8.33 11.12
N ASN A 17 11.35 7.03 11.39
CA ASN A 17 11.83 6.03 10.43
C ASN A 17 10.79 5.69 9.36
N THR A 18 9.50 5.85 9.67
CA THR A 18 8.41 5.41 8.79
C THR A 18 7.16 6.26 8.99
N LEU A 19 6.50 6.59 7.88
CA LEU A 19 5.17 7.19 7.83
C LEU A 19 4.18 6.16 7.29
N VAL A 20 3.10 5.93 8.03
CA VAL A 20 1.98 5.08 7.60
C VAL A 20 0.81 5.97 7.18
N VAL A 21 0.34 5.83 5.95
CA VAL A 21 -0.76 6.62 5.37
C VAL A 21 -1.99 5.75 5.19
N THR A 22 -3.01 5.95 6.04
CA THR A 22 -4.26 5.16 6.02
C THR A 22 -5.51 6.04 5.85
N MET A 23 -5.42 7.12 5.08
CA MET A 23 -6.54 8.06 4.91
C MET A 23 -7.69 7.43 4.12
N ASP A 24 -8.93 7.82 4.44
CA ASP A 24 -10.12 7.41 3.66
C ASP A 24 -10.28 8.21 2.37
N ASP A 25 -9.77 9.43 2.29
CA ASP A 25 -9.71 10.18 1.03
C ASP A 25 -8.43 9.79 0.27
N GLY A 26 -8.59 9.15 -0.89
CA GLY A 26 -7.45 8.73 -1.73
C GLY A 26 -6.62 9.90 -2.24
N HIS A 27 -7.26 11.01 -2.61
CA HIS A 27 -6.52 12.20 -3.04
C HIS A 27 -5.76 12.86 -1.89
N ALA A 28 -6.29 12.79 -0.67
CA ALA A 28 -5.56 13.27 0.49
C ALA A 28 -4.35 12.37 0.81
N ALA A 29 -4.49 11.05 0.67
CA ALA A 29 -3.38 10.11 0.78
C ALA A 29 -2.29 10.39 -0.26
N GLU A 30 -2.66 10.51 -1.54
CA GLU A 30 -1.76 10.86 -2.65
C GLU A 30 -0.96 12.13 -2.33
N ARG A 31 -1.63 13.23 -1.95
CA ARG A 31 -0.97 14.50 -1.60
C ARG A 31 -0.03 14.38 -0.40
N LEU A 32 -0.39 13.56 0.60
CA LEU A 32 0.46 13.35 1.78
C LEU A 32 1.73 12.57 1.42
N VAL A 33 1.61 11.52 0.61
CA VAL A 33 2.76 10.74 0.12
C VAL A 33 3.70 11.62 -0.68
N GLU A 34 3.16 12.36 -1.66
CA GLU A 34 3.95 13.28 -2.48
C GLU A 34 4.68 14.34 -1.62
N HIS A 35 3.96 14.91 -0.65
CA HIS A 35 4.55 15.90 0.25
C HIS A 35 5.65 15.30 1.12
N ALA A 36 5.43 14.11 1.68
CA ALA A 36 6.40 13.43 2.52
C ALA A 36 7.68 13.11 1.74
N GLN A 37 7.55 12.52 0.56
CA GLN A 37 8.69 12.18 -0.30
C GLN A 37 9.48 13.41 -0.77
N LYS A 38 8.80 14.55 -1.00
CA LYS A 38 9.46 15.79 -1.39
C LYS A 38 10.29 16.43 -0.28
N HIS A 39 9.87 16.33 0.98
CA HIS A 39 10.51 17.04 2.11
C HIS A 39 11.41 16.12 2.96
N TRP A 40 11.11 14.83 3.01
CA TRP A 40 11.86 13.81 3.74
C TRP A 40 12.09 12.60 2.84
N PRO A 41 13.04 12.69 1.89
CA PRO A 41 13.29 11.60 0.92
C PRO A 41 13.79 10.31 1.59
N ASP A 42 14.38 10.41 2.78
CA ASP A 42 14.85 9.25 3.56
C ASP A 42 13.74 8.58 4.39
N LEU A 43 12.53 9.16 4.42
CA LEU A 43 11.41 8.63 5.19
C LEU A 43 10.73 7.49 4.42
N HIS A 44 10.73 6.30 5.02
CA HIS A 44 9.99 5.17 4.47
C HIS A 44 8.47 5.45 4.53
N VAL A 45 7.77 5.26 3.42
CA VAL A 45 6.32 5.51 3.36
C VAL A 45 5.57 4.23 3.03
N LEU A 46 4.73 3.78 3.96
CA LEU A 46 3.79 2.68 3.80
C LEU A 46 2.38 3.26 3.62
N ALA A 47 1.69 2.94 2.52
CA ALA A 47 0.37 3.50 2.22
C ALA A 47 -0.71 2.42 2.03
N ARG A 48 -1.91 2.70 2.52
CA ARG A 48 -3.11 1.92 2.19
C ARG A 48 -3.68 2.39 0.86
N ALA A 49 -3.81 1.47 -0.10
CA ALA A 49 -4.52 1.69 -1.33
C ALA A 49 -5.94 1.11 -1.26
N LYS A 50 -6.87 1.75 -1.98
CA LYS A 50 -8.26 1.32 -2.08
C LYS A 50 -8.46 0.25 -3.14
N ASP A 51 -7.77 0.47 -4.25
CA ASP A 51 -7.82 -0.35 -5.46
C ASP A 51 -6.45 -0.29 -6.16
N LEU A 52 -6.32 -1.07 -7.22
CA LEU A 52 -5.08 -1.20 -7.98
C LEU A 52 -4.64 0.12 -8.63
N ASN A 53 -5.58 0.94 -9.10
CA ASN A 53 -5.24 2.22 -9.72
C ASN A 53 -4.68 3.19 -8.68
N HIS A 54 -5.28 3.23 -7.49
CA HIS A 54 -4.79 4.05 -6.38
C HIS A 54 -3.41 3.55 -5.92
N ALA A 55 -3.21 2.23 -5.84
CA ALA A 55 -1.91 1.65 -5.50
C ALA A 55 -0.81 2.10 -6.46
N GLN A 56 -1.08 2.00 -7.77
CA GLN A 56 -0.11 2.36 -8.80
C GLN A 56 0.25 3.86 -8.76
N LYS A 57 -0.71 4.73 -8.44
CA LYS A 57 -0.44 6.15 -8.19
C LYS A 57 0.43 6.36 -6.97
N LEU A 58 0.12 5.72 -5.83
CA LEU A 58 0.90 5.86 -4.60
C LEU A 58 2.36 5.43 -4.81
N ILE A 59 2.58 4.32 -5.52
CA ILE A 59 3.92 3.86 -5.91
C ILE A 59 4.62 4.91 -6.79
N THR A 60 3.92 5.45 -7.80
CA THR A 60 4.47 6.50 -8.68
C THR A 60 4.85 7.77 -7.91
N LEU A 61 4.12 8.08 -6.84
CA LEU A 61 4.40 9.22 -5.95
C LEU A 61 5.52 8.94 -4.93
N GLY A 62 6.09 7.74 -4.91
CA GLY A 62 7.21 7.35 -4.05
C GLY A 62 6.81 6.67 -2.74
N ALA A 63 5.60 6.11 -2.63
CA ALA A 63 5.32 5.15 -1.56
C ALA A 63 6.24 3.93 -1.73
N HIS A 64 6.87 3.51 -0.63
CA HIS A 64 7.82 2.41 -0.63
C HIS A 64 7.10 1.06 -0.56
N ASP A 65 6.08 0.99 0.28
CA ASP A 65 5.20 -0.17 0.41
C ASP A 65 3.75 0.29 0.25
N VAL A 66 2.96 -0.52 -0.45
CA VAL A 66 1.53 -0.27 -0.63
C VAL A 66 0.76 -1.54 -0.30
N ILE A 67 -0.33 -1.37 0.46
CA ILE A 67 -1.22 -2.48 0.83
C ILE A 67 -2.60 -2.20 0.26
N LEU A 68 -3.11 -3.11 -0.58
CA LEU A 68 -4.48 -3.03 -1.08
C LEU A 68 -5.46 -3.50 0.00
N GLU A 69 -6.33 -2.60 0.44
CA GLU A 69 -7.34 -2.92 1.46
C GLU A 69 -8.34 -3.97 0.97
N THR A 70 -8.64 -3.97 -0.33
CA THR A 70 -9.60 -4.88 -0.96
C THR A 70 -9.09 -6.32 -0.97
N VAL A 71 -7.79 -6.51 -1.18
CA VAL A 71 -7.13 -7.82 -1.09
C VAL A 71 -7.12 -8.31 0.36
N GLU A 72 -6.64 -7.50 1.30
CA GLU A 72 -6.57 -7.89 2.71
C GLU A 72 -7.96 -8.17 3.31
N ALA A 73 -8.97 -7.39 2.97
CA ALA A 73 -10.35 -7.65 3.37
C ALA A 73 -10.85 -9.00 2.81
N SER A 74 -10.55 -9.30 1.54
CA SER A 74 -10.93 -10.56 0.90
C SER A 74 -10.24 -11.77 1.54
N LEU A 75 -8.96 -11.64 1.90
CA LEU A 75 -8.20 -12.65 2.63
C LEU A 75 -8.78 -12.89 4.02
N GLN A 76 -9.12 -11.81 4.74
CA GLN A 76 -9.76 -11.90 6.06
C GLN A 76 -11.10 -12.64 5.98
N ILE A 77 -11.97 -12.26 5.04
CA ILE A 77 -13.27 -12.91 4.81
C ILE A 77 -13.08 -14.40 4.52
N SER A 78 -12.13 -14.73 3.64
CA SER A 78 -11.81 -16.11 3.27
C SER A 78 -11.37 -16.92 4.49
N GLY A 79 -10.50 -16.37 5.34
CA GLY A 79 -10.08 -17.02 6.59
C GLY A 79 -11.23 -17.35 7.53
N ILE A 80 -12.19 -16.41 7.68
CA ILE A 80 -13.38 -16.61 8.50
C ILE A 80 -14.25 -17.74 7.92
N ILE A 81 -14.47 -17.77 6.61
CA ILE A 81 -15.27 -18.81 5.95
C ILE A 81 -14.60 -20.19 6.10
N LEU A 82 -13.31 -20.29 5.80
CA LEU A 82 -12.56 -21.54 5.91
C LEU A 82 -12.57 -22.09 7.35
N LYS A 83 -12.46 -21.21 8.35
CA LYS A 83 -12.58 -21.57 9.76
C LYS A 83 -13.98 -22.11 10.09
N ARG A 84 -15.03 -21.47 9.57
CA ARG A 84 -16.42 -21.95 9.74
C ARG A 84 -16.68 -23.30 9.07
N LEU A 85 -15.98 -23.61 8.00
CA LEU A 85 -16.02 -24.91 7.32
C LEU A 85 -15.24 -26.01 8.06
N GLY A 86 -14.63 -25.70 9.21
CA GLY A 86 -13.91 -26.68 10.03
C GLY A 86 -12.49 -26.99 9.55
N ILE A 87 -11.91 -26.14 8.69
CA ILE A 87 -10.54 -26.30 8.23
C ILE A 87 -9.57 -25.96 9.38
N GLU A 88 -8.50 -26.75 9.51
CA GLU A 88 -7.47 -26.55 10.52
C GLU A 88 -6.81 -25.17 10.40
N GLU A 89 -6.71 -24.45 11.52
CA GLU A 89 -6.18 -23.08 11.58
C GLU A 89 -4.78 -22.94 10.97
N ARG A 90 -3.88 -23.90 11.18
CA ARG A 90 -2.55 -23.90 10.55
C ARG A 90 -2.62 -23.89 9.02
N LYS A 91 -3.55 -24.65 8.42
CA LYS A 91 -3.72 -24.69 6.96
C LYS A 91 -4.28 -23.37 6.45
N ILE A 92 -5.20 -22.77 7.19
CA ILE A 92 -5.78 -21.45 6.85
C ILE A 92 -4.69 -20.39 6.85
N VAL A 93 -3.93 -20.28 7.94
CA VAL A 93 -2.86 -19.28 8.08
C VAL A 93 -1.82 -19.47 6.98
N SER A 94 -1.36 -20.70 6.76
CA SER A 94 -0.39 -20.99 5.69
C SER A 94 -0.92 -20.64 4.30
N ARG A 95 -2.20 -20.89 4.01
CA ARG A 95 -2.76 -20.61 2.68
C ARG A 95 -3.00 -19.12 2.45
N ILE A 96 -3.47 -18.40 3.47
CA ILE A 96 -3.64 -16.94 3.40
C ILE A 96 -2.28 -16.27 3.19
N GLU A 97 -1.25 -16.69 3.91
CA GLU A 97 0.08 -16.10 3.77
C GLU A 97 0.69 -16.36 2.39
N GLN A 98 0.51 -17.56 1.83
CA GLN A 98 0.90 -17.84 0.45
C GLN A 98 0.17 -16.94 -0.54
N GLN A 99 -1.15 -16.76 -0.37
CA GLN A 99 -1.93 -15.90 -1.25
C GLN A 99 -1.48 -14.44 -1.15
N ARG A 100 -1.21 -13.92 0.05
CA ARG A 100 -0.69 -12.56 0.24
C ARG A 100 0.62 -12.35 -0.50
N GLN A 101 1.54 -13.32 -0.42
CA GLN A 101 2.82 -13.26 -1.15
C GLN A 101 2.63 -13.29 -2.67
N GLU A 102 1.65 -14.07 -3.16
CA GLU A 102 1.30 -14.10 -4.58
C GLU A 102 0.75 -12.74 -5.06
N GLU A 103 -0.16 -12.12 -4.31
CA GLU A 103 -0.73 -10.80 -4.65
C GLU A 103 0.34 -9.70 -4.62
N ASN A 104 1.15 -9.61 -3.56
CA ASN A 104 2.23 -8.63 -3.47
C ASN A 104 3.21 -8.77 -4.65
N ARG A 105 3.54 -10.00 -5.04
CA ARG A 105 4.40 -10.26 -6.20
C ARG A 105 3.75 -9.82 -7.51
N ASN A 106 2.43 -10.01 -7.65
CA ASN A 106 1.69 -9.56 -8.83
C ASN A 106 1.66 -8.04 -8.90
N GLU A 107 1.52 -7.36 -7.77
CA GLU A 107 1.53 -5.90 -7.67
C GLU A 107 2.90 -5.31 -8.03
N ASP A 108 4.00 -5.90 -7.56
CA ASP A 108 5.36 -5.52 -7.98
C ASP A 108 5.53 -5.63 -9.51
N ASN A 109 4.94 -6.66 -10.11
CA ASN A 109 4.96 -6.87 -11.57
C ASN A 109 4.09 -5.85 -12.33
N ILE A 110 3.10 -5.24 -11.69
CA ILE A 110 2.26 -4.18 -12.26
C ILE A 110 2.95 -2.81 -12.10
N ALA A 111 3.64 -2.60 -10.97
CA ALA A 111 4.45 -1.41 -10.67
C ALA A 111 5.72 -1.25 -11.53
N SER A 112 6.21 -2.34 -12.12
CA SER A 112 7.24 -2.36 -13.17
C SER A 112 6.66 -2.74 -14.53
N PRO A 113 6.09 -1.79 -15.30
CA PRO A 113 5.65 -2.08 -16.65
C PRO A 113 6.85 -2.51 -17.50
N LYS A 114 6.80 -3.73 -18.04
CA LYS A 114 7.65 -4.11 -19.18
C LYS A 114 7.39 -3.13 -20.32
N ASP A 115 8.46 -2.46 -20.76
CA ASP A 115 8.65 -1.87 -22.08
C ASP A 115 7.42 -1.18 -22.69
N CYS A 116 7.20 0.08 -22.30
CA CYS A 116 6.49 1.00 -23.18
C CYS A 116 7.41 1.32 -24.36
N ASN A 117 7.36 0.51 -25.42
CA ASN A 117 8.05 0.78 -26.68
C ASN A 117 7.70 2.20 -27.16
N PRO A 118 8.69 3.06 -27.49
CA PRO A 118 8.38 4.33 -28.12
C PRO A 118 7.80 4.06 -29.51
N LYS A 119 6.60 4.58 -29.78
CA LYS A 119 6.07 4.63 -31.14
C LYS A 119 7.05 5.46 -31.99
N PRO A 120 7.48 4.98 -33.16
CA PRO A 120 8.21 5.80 -34.10
C PRO A 120 7.29 6.90 -34.67
N ASP A 121 7.86 8.09 -34.85
CA ASP A 121 7.25 9.29 -35.42
C ASP A 121 6.69 9.07 -36.84
#